data_AF-A0A814FKR1-F1
#
_entry.id   AF-A0A814FKR1-F1
#
_cell.length_a   1.000
_cell.length_b   1.000
_cell.length_c   1.000
_cell.angle_alpha   90.00
_cell.angle_beta   90.00
_cell.angle_gamma   90.00
#
_symmetry.space_group_name_H-M   'P 1'
#
loop_
_entity.id
_entity.type
_entity.pdbx_description
1 polymer ?
#
loop_
_entity_poly.entity_id
_entity_poly.type
_entity_poly.pdbx_seq_one_letter_code
_entity_poly.pdbx_strand_id
1 'polypeptide(L)'
;MLQQMETDIYFLGRHYLCGIASQILAYDHQHLIQGQILTGSFLLRKYRNSTTYPVSTLALFDELDGLCVTRITESFYFYSKYPHFTIVVKGMNHMQTASGKPPSHIEKNDLVTEISDTDAHEQLASIINALHVVYEIPDQFPHLFNNCSSYSCILQLETVTQNIYDSTDTFDTGFSYISADEMRIKMMSRQSILEASQMKTYNFNEIDGSSFRYQSKGRQLVIDEDDIVTTRPSWILGSLKYVPGVDSQGKPILTIKSSTLKLPSDYPIKSLAGIHYCKVLSSARVIE
;
A
#
# COMPACT_ATOMS: atom_id res chain seq x y z
N MET A 1 29.59 47.23 -8.58
CA MET A 1 28.11 47.26 -8.60
C MET A 1 27.67 45.82 -8.34
N LEU A 2 27.59 45.44 -7.07
CA LEU A 2 27.12 44.11 -6.66
C LEU A 2 25.60 44.15 -6.75
N GLN A 3 25.05 43.40 -7.71
CA GLN A 3 23.62 43.19 -7.82
C GLN A 3 23.19 42.43 -6.56
N GLN A 4 22.40 43.08 -5.69
CA GLN A 4 21.75 42.44 -4.56
C GLN A 4 20.92 41.28 -5.12
N MET A 5 21.27 40.05 -4.74
CA MET A 5 20.35 38.92 -4.88
C MET A 5 19.19 39.17 -3.92
N GLU A 6 17.99 39.32 -4.49
CA GLU A 6 16.72 39.26 -3.76
C GLU A 6 16.67 37.97 -2.95
N THR A 7 16.04 38.03 -1.77
CA THR A 7 15.94 36.94 -0.78
C THR A 7 15.75 35.56 -1.41
N ASP A 8 16.80 34.74 -1.42
CA ASP A 8 16.76 33.41 -2.04
C ASP A 8 15.75 32.51 -1.32
N ILE A 9 14.71 32.10 -2.05
CA ILE A 9 13.74 31.11 -1.61
C ILE A 9 14.26 29.73 -2.04
N TYR A 10 14.56 28.85 -1.07
CA TYR A 10 15.06 27.50 -1.37
C TYR A 10 13.96 26.45 -1.25
N PHE A 11 13.92 25.54 -2.23
CA PHE A 11 13.11 24.32 -2.20
C PHE A 11 14.01 23.08 -2.28
N LEU A 12 13.67 22.03 -1.55
CA LEU A 12 14.39 20.76 -1.58
C LEU A 12 13.57 19.66 -2.24
N GLY A 13 14.02 19.15 -3.40
CA GLY A 13 13.48 17.93 -4.01
C GLY A 13 14.36 16.72 -3.71
N ARG A 14 13.81 15.63 -3.17
CA ARG A 14 14.56 14.40 -2.87
C ARG A 14 13.70 13.15 -3.05
N HIS A 15 14.36 12.09 -3.51
CA HIS A 15 13.75 10.80 -3.76
C HIS A 15 14.07 9.78 -2.65
N TYR A 16 13.08 8.96 -2.28
CA TYR A 16 13.25 7.78 -1.44
C TYR A 16 14.00 8.05 -0.13
N LEU A 17 15.01 7.26 0.24
CA LEU A 17 15.81 7.43 1.47
C LEU A 17 16.44 8.82 1.61
N CYS A 18 16.79 9.48 0.50
CA CYS A 18 17.30 10.84 0.54
C CYS A 18 16.23 11.84 0.98
N GLY A 19 14.95 11.56 0.71
CA GLY A 19 13.81 12.33 1.22
C GLY A 19 13.60 12.18 2.72
N ILE A 20 13.93 11.01 3.28
CA ILE A 20 13.95 10.80 4.73
C ILE A 20 15.09 11.62 5.37
N ALA A 21 16.30 11.54 4.81
CA ALA A 21 17.46 12.25 5.34
C ALA A 21 17.32 13.77 5.21
N SER A 22 16.74 14.27 4.11
CA SER A 22 16.61 15.71 3.87
C SER A 22 15.65 16.41 4.80
N GLN A 23 14.75 15.67 5.46
CA GLN A 23 13.84 16.26 6.43
C GLN A 23 14.58 16.88 7.62
N ILE A 24 15.73 16.31 8.01
CA ILE A 24 16.57 16.89 9.06
C ILE A 24 17.11 18.25 8.59
N LEU A 25 17.67 18.29 7.36
CA LEU A 25 18.23 19.51 6.79
C LEU A 25 17.16 20.61 6.64
N ALA A 26 15.99 20.25 6.11
CA ALA A 26 14.84 21.15 5.95
C ALA A 26 14.34 21.67 7.30
N TYR A 27 14.21 20.80 8.30
CA TYR A 27 13.80 21.19 9.64
C TYR A 27 14.79 22.17 10.29
N ASP A 28 16.09 21.87 10.23
CA ASP A 28 17.15 22.69 10.84
C ASP A 28 17.31 24.06 10.15
N HIS A 29 16.98 24.14 8.85
CA HIS A 29 17.09 25.35 8.04
C HIS A 29 15.72 25.86 7.56
N GLN A 30 14.67 25.65 8.36
CA GLN A 30 13.28 26.05 8.06
C GLN A 30 13.09 27.56 7.79
N HIS A 31 14.06 28.40 8.16
CA HIS A 31 14.06 29.84 7.88
C HIS A 31 14.57 30.19 6.46
N LEU A 32 15.21 29.24 5.77
CA LEU A 32 15.72 29.39 4.40
C LEU A 32 14.95 28.51 3.41
N ILE A 33 14.58 27.30 3.84
CA ILE A 33 13.89 26.31 3.02
C ILE A 33 12.38 26.47 3.21
N GLN A 34 11.72 27.01 2.20
CA GLN A 34 10.28 27.29 2.27
C GLN A 34 9.41 26.07 1.93
N GLY A 35 9.97 25.09 1.23
CA GLY A 35 9.27 23.87 0.92
C GLY A 35 10.18 22.70 0.55
N GLN A 36 9.63 21.51 0.63
CA GLN A 36 10.27 20.28 0.17
C GLN A 36 9.31 19.44 -0.67
N ILE A 37 9.87 18.71 -1.62
CA ILE A 37 9.20 17.76 -2.48
C ILE A 37 9.85 16.41 -2.23
N LEU A 38 9.05 15.46 -1.75
CA LEU A 38 9.45 14.09 -1.44
C LEU A 38 8.86 13.19 -2.52
N THR A 39 9.68 12.58 -3.37
CA THR A 39 9.20 11.67 -4.43
C THR A 39 9.51 10.22 -4.06
N GLY A 40 8.51 9.34 -4.06
CA GLY A 40 8.65 7.99 -3.51
C GLY A 40 9.11 7.99 -2.04
N SER A 41 8.75 9.05 -1.30
CA SER A 41 9.20 9.31 0.08
C SER A 41 8.10 10.04 0.85
N PHE A 42 8.22 10.07 2.17
CA PHE A 42 7.16 10.51 3.09
C PHE A 42 7.70 11.26 4.29
N LEU A 43 6.84 12.05 4.94
CA LEU A 43 7.15 12.59 6.26
C LEU A 43 7.22 11.48 7.31
N LEU A 44 8.19 11.59 8.21
CA LEU A 44 8.38 10.66 9.32
C LEU A 44 7.30 10.82 10.40
N ARG A 45 6.93 9.71 11.04
CA ARG A 45 5.91 9.60 12.10
C ARG A 45 6.19 10.45 13.32
N LYS A 46 7.47 10.71 13.62
CA LYS A 46 7.87 11.65 14.68
C LYS A 46 7.24 13.04 14.49
N TYR A 47 6.85 13.40 13.26
CA TYR A 47 6.17 14.64 12.92
C TYR A 47 4.62 14.56 12.93
N ARG A 48 3.99 13.45 13.34
CA ARG A 48 2.52 13.34 13.42
C ARG A 48 1.92 14.22 14.52
N ASN A 49 2.53 14.19 15.71
CA ASN A 49 1.96 14.77 16.93
C ASN A 49 2.83 15.87 17.54
N SER A 50 4.10 16.00 17.15
CA SER A 50 4.91 17.17 17.51
C SER A 50 4.47 18.32 16.63
N THR A 51 4.04 19.45 17.21
CA THR A 51 3.64 20.70 16.55
C THR A 51 4.30 20.85 15.17
N THR A 52 3.47 20.59 14.15
CA THR A 52 3.65 20.42 12.71
C THR A 52 5.05 20.62 12.15
N TYR A 53 5.52 19.66 11.32
CA TYR A 53 6.73 19.83 10.53
C TYR A 53 6.68 21.19 9.78
N PRO A 54 7.61 22.12 10.04
CA PRO A 54 7.40 23.53 9.73
C PRO A 54 7.57 23.85 8.23
N VAL A 55 8.17 22.94 7.47
CA VAL A 55 8.46 23.13 6.05
C VAL A 55 7.33 22.53 5.21
N SER A 56 6.68 23.36 4.40
CA SER A 56 5.64 22.95 3.45
C SER A 56 6.12 21.74 2.64
N THR A 57 5.33 20.67 2.59
CA THR A 57 5.80 19.39 2.04
C THR A 57 4.83 18.86 1.01
N LEU A 58 5.31 18.62 -0.19
CA LEU A 58 4.62 17.82 -1.19
C LEU A 58 5.22 16.41 -1.20
N ALA A 59 4.45 15.41 -0.77
CA ALA A 59 4.79 14.01 -0.94
C ALA A 59 4.12 13.49 -2.22
N LEU A 60 4.94 13.09 -3.19
CA LEU A 60 4.53 12.45 -4.44
C LEU A 60 4.83 10.97 -4.32
N PHE A 61 3.81 10.15 -4.51
CA PHE A 61 3.92 8.71 -4.52
C PHE A 61 3.50 8.13 -5.86
N ASP A 62 4.06 6.98 -6.15
CA ASP A 62 3.78 6.20 -7.34
C ASP A 62 2.76 5.12 -6.93
N GLU A 63 1.65 4.97 -7.66
CA GLU A 63 0.58 4.02 -7.31
C GLU A 63 1.09 2.58 -7.22
N LEU A 64 2.05 2.25 -8.09
CA LEU A 64 2.68 0.94 -8.20
C LEU A 64 4.03 0.91 -7.44
N ASP A 65 4.20 1.76 -6.42
CA ASP A 65 5.31 1.64 -5.49
C ASP A 65 5.05 0.51 -4.49
N GLY A 66 5.52 -0.70 -4.83
CA GLY A 66 5.41 -1.88 -3.98
C GLY A 66 6.22 -1.82 -2.67
N LEU A 67 7.07 -0.80 -2.47
CA LEU A 67 7.92 -0.67 -1.29
C LEU A 67 7.24 0.11 -0.16
N CYS A 68 6.41 1.09 -0.51
CA CYS A 68 5.92 2.09 0.44
C CYS A 68 4.39 2.21 0.49
N VAL A 69 3.61 1.27 -0.06
CA VAL A 69 2.13 1.33 -0.17
C VAL A 69 1.45 1.81 1.12
N THR A 70 1.85 1.28 2.27
CA THR A 70 1.24 1.64 3.56
C THR A 70 1.60 3.06 4.01
N ARG A 71 2.77 3.55 3.62
CA ARG A 71 3.22 4.92 3.85
C ARG A 71 2.49 5.91 2.96
N ILE A 72 2.04 5.51 1.78
CA ILE A 72 1.18 6.33 0.91
C ILE A 72 -0.12 6.66 1.66
N THR A 73 -0.83 5.62 2.13
CA THR A 73 -2.11 5.77 2.86
C THR A 73 -1.92 6.55 4.15
N GLU A 74 -0.85 6.25 4.88
CA GLU A 74 -0.50 6.94 6.12
C GLU A 74 -0.23 8.42 5.88
N SER A 75 0.59 8.73 4.87
CA SER A 75 0.94 10.11 4.53
C SER A 75 -0.30 10.90 4.13
N PHE A 76 -1.18 10.25 3.37
CA PHE A 76 -2.46 10.84 3.01
C PHE A 76 -3.32 11.14 4.25
N TYR A 77 -3.43 10.18 5.17
CA TYR A 77 -4.28 10.32 6.36
C TYR A 77 -3.77 11.41 7.33
N PHE A 78 -2.47 11.45 7.60
CA PHE A 78 -1.89 12.34 8.62
C PHE A 78 -1.40 13.67 8.06
N TYR A 79 -0.99 13.72 6.80
CA TYR A 79 -0.27 14.86 6.22
C TYR A 79 -0.96 15.48 4.99
N SER A 80 -2.12 15.01 4.51
CA SER A 80 -2.86 15.73 3.45
C SER A 80 -3.68 16.90 4.00
N LYS A 81 -3.02 17.83 4.70
CA LYS A 81 -3.60 19.08 5.20
C LYS A 81 -2.56 20.18 5.09
N TYR A 82 -2.98 21.38 4.67
CA TYR A 82 -2.10 22.54 4.57
C TYR A 82 -1.23 22.69 5.83
N PRO A 83 0.09 22.87 5.71
CA PRO A 83 0.86 23.14 4.47
C PRO A 83 1.45 21.89 3.79
N HIS A 84 0.95 20.70 4.11
CA HIS A 84 1.42 19.44 3.55
C HIS A 84 0.39 18.82 2.61
N PHE A 85 0.88 18.17 1.56
CA PHE A 85 0.06 17.55 0.53
C PHE A 85 0.64 16.19 0.18
N THR A 86 -0.24 15.20 0.03
CA THR A 86 0.12 13.89 -0.53
C THR A 86 -0.63 13.69 -1.83
N ILE A 87 0.08 13.39 -2.91
CA ILE A 87 -0.47 13.11 -4.23
C ILE A 87 0.07 11.77 -4.71
N VAL A 88 -0.81 10.96 -5.33
CA VAL A 88 -0.46 9.66 -5.91
C VAL A 88 -0.59 9.76 -7.43
N VAL A 89 0.47 9.40 -8.15
CA VAL A 89 0.49 9.34 -9.62
C VAL A 89 0.08 7.93 -10.05
N LYS A 90 -1.04 7.85 -10.77
CA LYS A 90 -1.63 6.57 -11.18
C LYS A 90 -0.80 5.88 -12.26
N GLY A 91 -0.72 4.56 -12.20
CA GLY A 91 -0.02 3.72 -13.17
C GLY A 91 1.51 3.85 -13.13
N MET A 92 2.06 4.65 -12.22
CA MET A 92 3.48 4.91 -12.08
C MET A 92 4.12 3.96 -11.06
N ASN A 93 5.33 3.46 -11.31
CA ASN A 93 6.11 2.68 -10.33
C ASN A 93 7.22 3.51 -9.67
N HIS A 94 7.88 2.94 -8.66
CA HIS A 94 8.89 3.64 -7.86
C HIS A 94 10.07 4.18 -8.68
N MET A 95 10.53 3.41 -9.66
CA MET A 95 11.69 3.77 -10.50
C MET A 95 11.39 4.92 -11.46
N GLN A 96 10.13 5.11 -11.89
CA GLN A 96 9.76 6.16 -12.84
C GLN A 96 9.95 7.57 -12.30
N THR A 97 10.11 7.74 -10.98
CA THR A 97 10.51 9.02 -10.38
C THR A 97 11.95 9.40 -10.78
N ALA A 98 12.81 8.41 -11.01
CA ALA A 98 14.19 8.62 -11.42
C ALA A 98 14.31 8.63 -12.96
N SER A 99 15.44 9.14 -13.45
CA SER A 99 15.80 9.07 -14.87
C SER A 99 16.90 8.03 -15.08
N GLY A 100 16.99 7.53 -16.31
CA GLY A 100 18.04 6.60 -16.74
C GLY A 100 17.63 5.14 -16.64
N LYS A 101 18.52 4.26 -17.08
CA LYS A 101 18.22 2.83 -17.16
C LYS A 101 18.13 2.24 -15.74
N PRO A 102 17.04 1.54 -15.39
CA PRO A 102 16.94 0.85 -14.11
C PRO A 102 18.05 -0.19 -13.95
N PRO A 103 18.57 -0.41 -12.73
CA PRO A 103 19.40 -1.57 -12.45
C PRO A 103 18.65 -2.86 -12.81
N SER A 104 19.35 -3.89 -13.32
CA SER A 104 18.73 -5.12 -13.81
C SER A 104 17.84 -5.84 -12.79
N HIS A 105 18.14 -5.71 -11.50
CA HIS A 105 17.30 -6.25 -10.43
C HIS A 105 15.97 -5.50 -10.28
N ILE A 106 15.96 -4.19 -10.48
CA ILE A 106 14.73 -3.37 -10.45
C ILE A 106 13.91 -3.67 -11.70
N GLU A 107 14.53 -3.65 -12.88
CA GLU A 107 13.88 -3.95 -14.17
C GLU A 107 13.14 -5.31 -14.16
N LYS A 108 13.68 -6.31 -13.43
CA LYS A 108 13.09 -7.65 -13.35
C LYS A 108 11.98 -7.78 -12.30
N ASN A 109 12.07 -7.07 -11.19
CA ASN A 109 11.26 -7.37 -10.00
C ASN A 109 10.32 -6.24 -9.57
N ASP A 110 10.46 -5.05 -10.15
CA ASP A 110 9.54 -3.94 -9.89
C ASP A 110 8.18 -4.21 -10.55
N LEU A 111 7.15 -3.49 -10.08
CA LEU A 111 5.83 -3.56 -10.69
C LEU A 111 5.87 -2.98 -12.10
N VAL A 112 5.18 -3.67 -13.03
CA VAL A 112 5.07 -3.22 -14.43
C VAL A 112 4.22 -1.96 -14.45
N THR A 113 4.72 -0.92 -15.10
CA THR A 113 4.05 0.39 -15.19
C THR A 113 2.90 0.33 -16.17
N GLU A 114 1.90 1.18 -15.95
CA GLU A 114 0.77 1.36 -16.86
C GLU A 114 0.96 2.59 -17.77
N ILE A 115 1.86 3.50 -17.39
CA ILE A 115 2.22 4.70 -18.14
C ILE A 115 3.70 4.67 -18.57
N SER A 116 4.02 5.45 -19.61
CA SER A 116 5.39 5.60 -20.09
C SER A 116 6.21 6.49 -19.14
N ASP A 117 7.54 6.37 -19.19
CA ASP A 117 8.44 7.24 -18.40
C ASP A 117 8.25 8.72 -18.74
N THR A 118 7.99 9.03 -20.01
CA THR A 118 7.70 10.39 -20.47
C THR A 118 6.42 10.91 -19.82
N ASP A 119 5.34 10.13 -19.86
CA ASP A 119 4.06 10.54 -19.26
C ASP A 119 4.19 10.69 -17.73
N ALA A 120 4.97 9.83 -17.09
CA ALA A 120 5.25 9.92 -15.66
C ALA A 120 5.99 11.22 -15.32
N HIS A 121 7.07 11.55 -16.05
CA HIS A 121 7.84 12.78 -15.84
C HIS A 121 7.03 14.04 -16.14
N GLU A 122 6.20 14.02 -17.18
CA GLU A 122 5.28 15.12 -17.49
C GLU A 122 4.24 15.34 -16.38
N GLN A 123 3.67 14.26 -15.85
CA GLN A 123 2.74 14.36 -14.71
C GLN A 123 3.42 14.89 -13.45
N LEU A 124 4.60 14.38 -13.10
CA LEU A 124 5.37 14.88 -11.96
C LEU A 124 5.71 16.37 -12.13
N ALA A 125 6.19 16.78 -13.30
CA ALA A 125 6.52 18.17 -13.59
C ALA A 125 5.27 19.08 -13.51
N SER A 126 4.14 18.62 -14.04
CA SER A 126 2.86 19.32 -13.96
C SER A 126 2.42 19.52 -12.51
N ILE A 127 2.47 18.47 -11.69
CA ILE A 127 2.09 18.54 -10.27
C ILE A 127 3.02 19.48 -9.49
N ILE A 128 4.33 19.36 -9.69
CA ILE A 128 5.32 20.21 -9.03
C ILE A 128 5.15 21.68 -9.43
N ASN A 129 4.85 21.95 -10.69
CA ASN A 129 4.60 23.31 -11.18
C ASN A 129 3.26 23.88 -10.67
N ALA A 130 2.28 23.00 -10.44
CA ALA A 130 0.95 23.35 -9.95
C ALA A 130 0.87 23.42 -8.42
N LEU A 131 1.98 23.59 -7.70
CA LEU A 131 2.08 23.67 -6.24
C LEU A 131 1.35 24.91 -5.66
N HIS A 132 0.02 24.91 -5.77
CA HIS A 132 -0.95 25.84 -5.18
C HIS A 132 -2.31 25.16 -4.93
N VAL A 133 -2.48 23.85 -5.18
CA VAL A 133 -3.82 23.23 -5.21
C VAL A 133 -3.99 22.12 -4.16
N VAL A 134 -5.04 22.29 -3.37
CA VAL A 134 -5.55 21.38 -2.33
C VAL A 134 -6.44 20.31 -2.98
N TYR A 135 -6.37 19.05 -2.53
CA TYR A 135 -7.29 17.98 -2.93
C TYR A 135 -8.03 17.36 -1.74
N GLU A 136 -9.21 16.81 -2.04
CA GLU A 136 -10.18 16.22 -1.10
C GLU A 136 -9.78 14.83 -0.60
N ILE A 137 -10.23 14.51 0.62
CA ILE A 137 -10.05 13.22 1.29
C ILE A 137 -11.08 12.23 0.71
N PRO A 138 -10.68 11.10 0.09
CA PRO A 138 -11.62 10.09 -0.35
C PRO A 138 -12.30 9.41 0.85
N ASP A 139 -13.55 9.04 0.66
CA ASP A 139 -14.40 8.45 1.70
C ASP A 139 -13.89 7.05 2.10
N GLN A 140 -13.78 6.76 3.40
CA GLN A 140 -13.07 5.59 3.93
C GLN A 140 -13.95 4.34 4.03
N PHE A 141 -14.91 4.20 3.13
CA PHE A 141 -15.84 3.09 3.12
C PHE A 141 -15.72 2.30 1.82
N PRO A 142 -15.73 0.96 1.89
CA PRO A 142 -15.81 0.16 0.69
C PRO A 142 -17.09 0.55 -0.07
N HIS A 143 -16.99 0.67 -1.39
CA HIS A 143 -18.05 1.22 -2.22
C HIS A 143 -18.32 0.35 -3.45
N LEU A 144 -19.55 0.36 -3.94
CA LEU A 144 -19.95 -0.23 -5.22
C LEU A 144 -20.31 0.92 -6.17
N PHE A 145 -19.53 1.09 -7.24
CA PHE A 145 -19.69 2.24 -8.14
C PHE A 145 -20.80 2.04 -9.18
N ASN A 146 -21.23 0.80 -9.40
CA ASN A 146 -22.25 0.49 -10.38
C ASN A 146 -23.15 -0.67 -9.95
N ASN A 147 -24.35 -0.65 -10.53
CA ASN A 147 -25.29 -1.77 -10.52
C ASN A 147 -25.39 -2.34 -11.93
N CYS A 148 -25.64 -3.63 -12.04
CA CYS A 148 -25.75 -4.32 -13.31
C CYS A 148 -27.18 -4.31 -13.82
N SER A 149 -27.36 -4.08 -15.12
CA SER A 149 -28.66 -4.20 -15.80
C SER A 149 -28.94 -5.60 -16.33
N SER A 150 -27.95 -6.50 -16.33
CA SER A 150 -28.06 -7.87 -16.83
C SER A 150 -27.28 -8.86 -15.94
N TYR A 151 -27.63 -10.15 -16.04
CA TYR A 151 -26.99 -11.23 -15.27
C TYR A 151 -25.49 -11.46 -15.60
N SER A 152 -24.98 -10.91 -16.69
CA SER A 152 -23.56 -10.97 -17.06
C SER A 152 -23.01 -9.54 -17.14
N CYS A 153 -22.26 -9.13 -16.11
CA CYS A 153 -21.73 -7.79 -16.01
C CYS A 153 -20.42 -7.77 -15.22
N ILE A 154 -19.69 -6.66 -15.34
CA ILE A 154 -18.50 -6.36 -14.53
C ILE A 154 -18.93 -5.36 -13.45
N LEU A 155 -18.74 -5.74 -12.19
CA LEU A 155 -18.91 -4.84 -11.05
C LEU A 155 -17.60 -4.12 -10.75
N GLN A 156 -17.68 -2.81 -10.57
CA GLN A 156 -16.62 -1.95 -10.07
C GLN A 156 -16.85 -1.76 -8.56
N LEU A 157 -15.92 -2.25 -7.76
CA LEU A 157 -15.99 -2.18 -6.30
C LEU A 157 -14.66 -1.72 -5.72
N GLU A 158 -14.73 -1.02 -4.60
CA GLU A 158 -13.59 -0.60 -3.80
C GLU A 158 -13.62 -1.32 -2.45
N THR A 159 -12.49 -1.87 -2.04
CA THR A 159 -12.27 -2.37 -0.68
C THR A 159 -11.22 -1.53 0.01
N VAL A 160 -11.44 -1.21 1.28
CA VAL A 160 -10.51 -0.35 2.03
C VAL A 160 -9.64 -1.21 2.91
N THR A 161 -8.32 -1.05 2.80
CA THR A 161 -7.38 -1.64 3.75
C THR A 161 -6.71 -0.53 4.55
N GLN A 162 -6.81 -0.62 5.87
CA GLN A 162 -6.21 0.29 6.83
C GLN A 162 -5.07 -0.42 7.53
N ASN A 163 -3.87 0.18 7.55
CA ASN A 163 -2.76 -0.36 8.33
C ASN A 163 -2.83 0.11 9.79
N ILE A 164 -2.26 -0.66 10.71
CA ILE A 164 -1.96 -0.28 12.09
C ILE A 164 -0.63 0.47 12.04
N TYR A 165 -0.62 1.68 12.59
CA TYR A 165 0.40 2.68 12.29
C TYR A 165 1.36 2.95 13.45
N ASP A 166 1.30 2.14 14.51
CA ASP A 166 1.92 2.43 15.81
C ASP A 166 3.29 1.76 16.01
N SER A 167 3.70 0.84 15.12
CA SER A 167 5.01 0.18 15.16
C SER A 167 6.02 0.84 14.20
N THR A 168 7.19 1.25 14.72
CA THR A 168 8.25 1.96 13.98
C THR A 168 9.55 1.17 13.94
N ASP A 169 10.23 1.10 12.78
CA ASP A 169 11.62 0.64 12.70
C ASP A 169 12.62 1.76 13.00
N THR A 170 13.92 1.43 13.09
CA THR A 170 14.99 2.38 13.46
C THR A 170 15.04 3.63 12.58
N PHE A 171 14.59 3.54 11.32
CA PHE A 171 14.57 4.65 10.38
C PHE A 171 13.14 5.16 10.09
N ASP A 172 12.15 4.60 10.79
CA ASP A 172 10.72 4.79 10.55
C ASP A 172 10.35 4.69 9.05
N THR A 173 11.02 3.75 8.36
CA THR A 173 10.76 3.49 6.94
C THR A 173 9.46 2.73 6.73
N GLY A 174 8.99 2.03 7.77
CA GLY A 174 7.86 1.13 7.68
C GLY A 174 8.25 -0.25 7.12
N PHE A 175 9.46 -0.49 6.63
CA PHE A 175 9.86 -1.75 5.97
C PHE A 175 9.74 -3.01 6.84
N SER A 176 9.84 -2.86 8.16
CA SER A 176 10.03 -4.01 9.06
C SER A 176 8.73 -4.58 9.63
N TYR A 177 7.65 -3.77 9.70
CA TYR A 177 6.43 -4.09 10.46
C TYR A 177 5.16 -4.21 9.61
N ILE A 178 5.26 -4.15 8.28
CA ILE A 178 4.11 -4.35 7.36
C ILE A 178 3.70 -5.83 7.27
N SER A 179 3.41 -6.47 8.41
CA SER A 179 2.87 -7.82 8.45
C SER A 179 1.35 -7.79 8.32
N ALA A 180 0.76 -8.91 7.89
CA ALA A 180 -0.68 -9.09 7.79
C ALA A 180 -1.42 -8.82 9.13
N ASP A 181 -0.72 -8.98 10.27
CA ASP A 181 -1.26 -8.73 11.61
C ASP A 181 -1.57 -7.24 11.86
N GLU A 182 -1.03 -6.36 11.02
CA GLU A 182 -1.24 -4.90 11.09
C GLU A 182 -2.21 -4.39 10.02
N MET A 183 -2.87 -5.24 9.22
CA MET A 183 -3.79 -4.78 8.16
C MET A 183 -5.25 -5.07 8.53
N ARG A 184 -6.06 -4.03 8.73
CA ARG A 184 -7.52 -4.11 8.88
C ARG A 184 -8.18 -3.91 7.53
N ILE A 185 -8.93 -4.88 7.05
CA ILE A 185 -9.61 -4.82 5.75
C ILE A 185 -11.11 -4.64 5.98
N LYS A 186 -11.71 -3.64 5.33
CA LYS A 186 -13.16 -3.53 5.16
C LYS A 186 -13.52 -4.00 3.74
N MET A 187 -14.25 -5.10 3.68
CA MET A 187 -14.76 -5.66 2.42
C MET A 187 -16.22 -5.28 2.21
N MET A 188 -16.65 -5.22 0.95
CA MET A 188 -18.08 -5.18 0.62
C MET A 188 -18.75 -6.48 1.06
N SER A 189 -19.95 -6.36 1.65
CA SER A 189 -20.72 -7.54 2.01
C SER A 189 -21.10 -8.33 0.75
N ARG A 190 -21.11 -9.66 0.86
CA ARG A 190 -21.57 -10.55 -0.23
C ARG A 190 -22.98 -10.17 -0.69
N GLN A 191 -23.86 -9.81 0.24
CA GLN A 191 -25.21 -9.35 -0.06
C GLN A 191 -25.17 -8.12 -0.98
N SER A 192 -24.42 -7.08 -0.62
CA SER A 192 -24.33 -5.85 -1.43
C SER A 192 -23.84 -6.13 -2.86
N ILE A 193 -22.86 -7.03 -3.01
CA ILE A 193 -22.35 -7.46 -4.34
C ILE A 193 -23.44 -8.20 -5.13
N LEU A 194 -24.19 -9.09 -4.48
CA LEU A 194 -25.27 -9.83 -5.13
C LEU A 194 -26.43 -8.91 -5.54
N GLU A 195 -26.84 -7.99 -4.67
CA GLU A 195 -27.88 -7.00 -4.94
C GLU A 195 -27.48 -6.12 -6.14
N ALA A 196 -26.23 -5.66 -6.18
CA ALA A 196 -25.70 -4.88 -7.29
C ALA A 196 -25.62 -5.68 -8.61
N SER A 197 -25.25 -6.98 -8.56
CA SER A 197 -25.13 -7.81 -9.77
C SER A 197 -26.46 -8.27 -10.36
N GLN A 198 -27.49 -8.46 -9.53
CA GLN A 198 -28.74 -9.13 -9.94
C GLN A 198 -29.99 -8.26 -9.79
N MET A 199 -29.84 -7.00 -9.33
CA MET A 199 -30.95 -6.05 -9.08
C MET A 199 -32.08 -6.64 -8.23
N LYS A 200 -31.73 -7.52 -7.30
CA LYS A 200 -32.68 -8.21 -6.43
C LYS A 200 -32.21 -8.04 -5.00
N THR A 201 -33.12 -7.75 -4.08
CA THR A 201 -32.83 -7.73 -2.64
C THR A 201 -32.65 -9.17 -2.14
N TYR A 202 -31.63 -9.40 -1.31
CA TYR A 202 -31.37 -10.71 -0.75
C TYR A 202 -31.51 -10.69 0.77
N ASN A 203 -32.27 -11.62 1.33
CA ASN A 203 -32.31 -11.82 2.77
C ASN A 203 -31.10 -12.67 3.19
N PHE A 204 -30.20 -12.09 3.99
CA PHE A 204 -29.00 -12.75 4.51
C PHE A 204 -29.28 -14.16 5.07
N ASN A 205 -30.33 -14.30 5.89
CA ASN A 205 -30.68 -15.58 6.50
C ASN A 205 -31.14 -16.62 5.49
N GLU A 206 -31.66 -16.21 4.33
CA GLU A 206 -32.12 -17.11 3.27
C GLU A 206 -30.97 -17.51 2.31
N ILE A 207 -30.08 -16.56 1.97
CA ILE A 207 -28.96 -16.82 1.05
C ILE A 207 -27.76 -17.50 1.71
N ASP A 208 -27.50 -17.22 2.99
CA ASP A 208 -26.38 -17.77 3.73
C ASP A 208 -26.83 -18.94 4.62
N GLY A 209 -28.05 -18.89 5.15
CA GLY A 209 -28.63 -19.98 5.96
C GLY A 209 -28.97 -21.25 5.16
N SER A 210 -29.08 -21.17 3.83
CA SER A 210 -29.33 -22.35 2.99
C SER A 210 -28.06 -22.97 2.38
N SER A 211 -26.90 -22.29 2.41
CA SER A 211 -25.58 -22.76 1.93
C SER A 211 -25.54 -23.50 0.57
N PHE A 212 -26.59 -23.45 -0.25
CA PHE A 212 -26.75 -24.37 -1.39
C PHE A 212 -25.61 -24.25 -2.40
N ARG A 213 -25.08 -23.04 -2.65
CA ARG A 213 -23.89 -22.85 -3.50
C ARG A 213 -22.60 -23.37 -2.87
N TYR A 214 -22.39 -23.13 -1.58
CA TYR A 214 -21.20 -23.67 -0.89
C TYR A 214 -21.26 -25.20 -0.75
N GLN A 215 -22.45 -25.76 -0.57
CA GLN A 215 -22.68 -27.20 -0.55
C GLN A 215 -22.53 -27.82 -1.94
N SER A 216 -23.01 -27.17 -3.00
CA SER A 216 -22.97 -27.72 -4.37
C SER A 216 -21.69 -27.44 -5.15
N LYS A 217 -21.03 -26.30 -4.92
CA LYS A 217 -19.87 -25.82 -5.70
C LYS A 217 -18.69 -25.33 -4.87
N GLY A 218 -18.91 -25.00 -3.60
CA GLY A 218 -17.87 -24.50 -2.72
C GLY A 218 -16.91 -25.60 -2.27
N ARG A 219 -15.64 -25.22 -2.12
CA ARG A 219 -14.62 -26.03 -1.43
C ARG A 219 -14.24 -25.33 -0.13
N GLN A 220 -14.05 -26.11 0.93
CA GLN A 220 -13.59 -25.54 2.19
C GLN A 220 -12.13 -25.12 2.04
N LEU A 221 -11.79 -23.89 2.44
CA LEU A 221 -10.40 -23.49 2.62
C LEU A 221 -9.96 -23.90 4.01
N VAL A 222 -8.85 -24.64 4.11
CA VAL A 222 -8.26 -25.06 5.39
C VAL A 222 -6.88 -24.43 5.48
N ILE A 223 -6.63 -23.64 6.53
CA ILE A 223 -5.32 -23.05 6.76
C ILE A 223 -4.48 -24.09 7.51
N ASP A 224 -3.36 -24.49 6.91
CA ASP A 224 -2.41 -25.44 7.48
C ASP A 224 -1.28 -24.73 8.24
N GLU A 225 -0.45 -25.49 8.95
CA GLU A 225 0.76 -24.94 9.58
C GLU A 225 1.72 -24.39 8.52
N ASP A 226 2.31 -23.23 8.73
CA ASP A 226 3.20 -22.61 7.77
C ASP A 226 4.54 -23.35 7.58
N ASP A 227 5.11 -23.26 6.39
CA ASP A 227 6.51 -23.63 6.14
C ASP A 227 7.44 -22.56 6.69
N ILE A 228 8.07 -22.83 7.84
CA ILE A 228 9.03 -21.91 8.44
C ILE A 228 10.33 -21.90 7.63
N VAL A 229 10.69 -20.74 7.10
CA VAL A 229 11.97 -20.49 6.45
C VAL A 229 12.83 -19.57 7.32
N THR A 230 14.15 -19.70 7.22
CA THR A 230 15.11 -18.97 8.07
C THR A 230 15.82 -17.83 7.36
N THR A 231 15.61 -17.67 6.05
CA THR A 231 16.24 -16.60 5.27
C THR A 231 15.22 -15.79 4.49
N ARG A 232 15.50 -14.49 4.33
CA ARG A 232 14.68 -13.56 3.56
C ARG A 232 14.58 -13.97 2.08
N PRO A 233 15.67 -14.38 1.38
CA PRO A 233 15.56 -14.88 0.01
C PRO A 233 14.64 -16.11 -0.12
N SER A 234 14.72 -17.06 0.81
CA SER A 234 13.83 -18.23 0.82
C SER A 234 12.36 -17.83 0.97
N TRP A 235 12.07 -16.84 1.81
CA TRP A 235 10.71 -16.31 1.96
C TRP A 235 10.21 -15.56 0.72
N ILE A 236 11.06 -14.70 0.12
CA ILE A 236 10.70 -13.94 -1.09
C ILE A 236 10.31 -14.89 -2.21
N LEU A 237 11.11 -15.93 -2.43
CA LEU A 237 10.89 -16.93 -3.49
C LEU A 237 9.78 -17.93 -3.15
N GLY A 238 9.37 -18.02 -1.88
CA GLY A 238 8.24 -18.84 -1.46
C GLY A 238 6.90 -18.25 -1.92
N SER A 239 5.98 -19.12 -2.34
CA SER A 239 4.60 -18.79 -2.69
C SER A 239 3.61 -19.47 -1.74
N LEU A 240 2.36 -19.00 -1.74
CA LEU A 240 1.26 -19.76 -1.12
C LEU A 240 1.12 -21.09 -1.85
N LYS A 241 1.12 -22.17 -1.08
CA LYS A 241 0.87 -23.52 -1.60
C LYS A 241 -0.59 -23.85 -1.42
N TYR A 242 -1.15 -24.47 -2.46
CA TYR A 242 -2.55 -24.88 -2.52
C TYR A 242 -2.58 -26.38 -2.74
N VAL A 243 -3.04 -27.12 -1.73
CA VAL A 243 -3.08 -28.59 -1.76
C VAL A 243 -4.54 -29.02 -1.78
N PRO A 244 -5.05 -29.52 -2.92
CA PRO A 244 -6.38 -30.11 -2.99
C PRO A 244 -6.46 -31.34 -2.07
N GLY A 245 -7.60 -31.50 -1.40
CA GLY A 245 -7.84 -32.65 -0.53
C GLY A 245 -9.32 -32.95 -0.38
N VAL A 246 -9.63 -33.86 0.54
CA VAL A 246 -11.01 -34.14 0.98
C VAL A 246 -11.07 -34.11 2.51
N ASP A 247 -12.18 -33.65 3.06
CA ASP A 247 -12.43 -33.71 4.50
C ASP A 247 -12.86 -35.12 4.95
N SER A 248 -13.12 -35.28 6.25
CA SER A 248 -13.60 -36.54 6.85
C SER A 248 -14.93 -37.04 6.29
N GLN A 249 -15.68 -36.21 5.55
CA GLN A 249 -16.97 -36.51 4.95
C GLN A 249 -16.87 -36.72 3.44
N GLY A 250 -15.65 -36.66 2.87
CA GLY A 250 -15.38 -36.81 1.45
C GLY A 250 -15.65 -35.55 0.62
N LYS A 251 -15.87 -34.38 1.25
CA LYS A 251 -16.09 -33.11 0.55
C LYS A 251 -14.75 -32.51 0.12
N PRO A 252 -14.64 -31.94 -1.10
CA PRO A 252 -13.40 -31.29 -1.54
C PRO A 252 -13.02 -30.10 -0.64
N ILE A 253 -11.76 -30.10 -0.23
CA ILE A 253 -11.11 -29.01 0.49
C ILE A 253 -9.89 -28.51 -0.29
N LEU A 254 -9.48 -27.28 0.00
CA LEU A 254 -8.22 -26.71 -0.47
C LEU A 254 -7.43 -26.25 0.75
N THR A 255 -6.39 -27.01 1.05
CA THR A 255 -5.47 -26.70 2.14
C THR A 255 -4.47 -25.64 1.66
N ILE A 256 -4.32 -24.57 2.44
CA ILE A 256 -3.48 -23.41 2.11
C ILE A 256 -2.33 -23.37 3.10
N LYS A 257 -1.11 -23.27 2.58
CA LYS A 257 0.12 -23.20 3.36
C LYS A 257 0.95 -21.99 2.97
N SER A 258 1.34 -21.14 3.93
CA SER A 258 2.24 -20.02 3.67
C SER A 258 3.69 -20.42 3.93
N SER A 259 4.61 -19.83 3.16
CA SER A 259 6.02 -19.79 3.55
C SER A 259 6.22 -18.59 4.48
N THR A 260 6.67 -18.84 5.70
CA THR A 260 6.74 -17.84 6.76
C THR A 260 8.16 -17.68 7.26
N LEU A 261 8.68 -16.45 7.26
CA LEU A 261 9.95 -16.12 7.88
C LEU A 261 9.68 -15.71 9.32
N LYS A 262 10.21 -16.47 10.28
CA LYS A 262 10.11 -16.13 11.70
C LYS A 262 11.48 -16.15 12.33
N LEU A 263 11.95 -14.99 12.77
CA LEU A 263 13.22 -14.83 13.48
C LEU A 263 12.93 -14.57 14.96
N PRO A 264 13.64 -15.24 15.89
CA PRO A 264 13.38 -15.07 17.32
C PRO A 264 13.82 -13.68 17.80
N SER A 265 13.31 -13.27 18.96
CA SER A 265 13.62 -11.95 19.54
C SER A 265 15.08 -11.81 20.01
N ASP A 266 15.80 -12.92 20.19
CA ASP A 266 17.21 -12.98 20.54
C ASP A 266 18.13 -13.24 19.35
N TYR A 267 17.64 -13.07 18.11
CA TYR A 267 18.41 -13.33 16.90
C TYR A 267 19.72 -12.51 16.88
N PRO A 268 20.88 -13.12 16.51
CA PRO A 268 22.20 -12.49 16.67
C PRO A 268 22.36 -11.14 15.96
N ILE A 269 21.64 -10.95 14.86
CA ILE A 269 21.59 -9.69 14.12
C ILE A 269 20.40 -8.89 14.64
N LYS A 270 20.64 -7.94 15.55
CA LYS A 270 19.58 -7.18 16.24
C LYS A 270 18.57 -6.51 15.30
N SER A 271 19.00 -6.05 14.13
CA SER A 271 18.09 -5.44 13.14
C SER A 271 17.13 -6.43 12.47
N LEU A 272 17.38 -7.74 12.63
CA LEU A 272 16.54 -8.82 12.09
C LEU A 272 15.80 -9.60 13.20
N ALA A 273 16.07 -9.29 14.46
CA ALA A 273 15.43 -9.96 15.58
C ALA A 273 13.93 -9.65 15.61
N GLY A 274 13.11 -10.69 15.84
CA GLY A 274 11.66 -10.56 15.90
C GLY A 274 10.95 -10.38 14.55
N ILE A 275 11.64 -10.49 13.42
CA ILE A 275 10.99 -10.43 12.10
C ILE A 275 9.98 -11.57 11.96
N HIS A 276 8.77 -11.22 11.52
CA HIS A 276 7.74 -12.17 11.14
C HIS A 276 7.13 -11.76 9.79
N TYR A 277 7.34 -12.57 8.75
CA TYR A 277 6.74 -12.36 7.43
C TYR A 277 5.91 -13.58 7.03
N CYS A 278 4.65 -13.35 6.63
CA CYS A 278 3.75 -14.37 6.10
C CYS A 278 3.26 -13.96 4.70
N LYS A 279 2.81 -14.93 3.90
CA LYS A 279 2.11 -14.64 2.64
C LYS A 279 0.63 -14.43 2.91
N VAL A 280 0.05 -13.40 2.30
CA VAL A 280 -1.36 -13.06 2.46
C VAL A 280 -2.20 -13.73 1.38
N LEU A 281 -3.27 -14.40 1.77
CA LEU A 281 -4.25 -14.95 0.84
C LEU A 281 -5.05 -13.81 0.20
N SER A 282 -5.11 -13.78 -1.14
CA SER A 282 -5.95 -12.80 -1.85
C SER A 282 -7.42 -12.96 -1.51
N SER A 283 -8.10 -11.87 -1.19
CA SER A 283 -9.55 -11.86 -0.93
C SER A 283 -10.37 -12.39 -2.12
N ALA A 284 -9.90 -12.18 -3.35
CA ALA A 284 -10.55 -12.75 -4.54
C ALA A 284 -10.58 -14.28 -4.49
N ARG A 285 -9.52 -14.90 -3.95
CA ARG A 285 -9.40 -16.36 -3.82
C ARG A 285 -10.32 -16.94 -2.76
N VAL A 286 -10.71 -16.14 -1.76
CA VAL A 286 -11.67 -16.54 -0.72
C VAL A 286 -13.11 -16.57 -1.26
N ILE A 287 -13.38 -15.80 -2.33
CA ILE A 287 -14.72 -15.62 -2.89
C ILE A 287 -15.01 -16.60 -4.05
N GLU A 288 -13.97 -17.19 -4.66
CA GLU A 288 -14.07 -18.25 -5.70
C GLU A 288 -14.77 -19.54 -5.22
#